data_AF-A0AAV5F035-F1
#
_entry.id   AF-A0AAV5F035-F1
#
_cell.length_a   1.000
_cell.length_b   1.000
_cell.length_c   1.000
_cell.angle_alpha   90.00
_cell.angle_beta   90.00
_cell.angle_gamma   90.00
#
_symmetry.space_group_name_H-M   'P 1'
#
loop_
_entity.id
_entity.type
_entity.pdbx_description
1 polymer ?
#
loop_
_entity_poly.entity_id
_entity_poly.type
_entity_poly.pdbx_seq_one_letter_code
_entity_poly.pdbx_strand_id
1 'polypeptide(L)'
;MSSGKDATSTCQAGQSALAARLLKHISASSAGKGRNLVFSPLSIHVALALMSTAAAGETLNQILAVVGTLSREDLAEFVRDTVIDHVLADRSGVGGPSVAFACGTWTDKRWKLNPSYVDTVVDTFKGDSSVVDFRNKPVESRKQINAWVARATKNLITQVLNPNSGNRDTVHVVANAIYFKGDWRTPFKQENTLDLKFHLLDGSSIEVPFLRSSNDQYIACHDGFKVLKLPYQIMEEYSYDLYRSEPSFSMCVFLPGERKGLTDLVEKIASSP
;
A
#
# COMPACT_ATOMS: atom_id res chain seq x y z
N MET A 1 17.23 1.01 -25.30
CA MET A 1 17.17 1.96 -24.16
C MET A 1 15.93 2.86 -24.17
N SER A 2 15.15 2.97 -25.26
CA SER A 2 13.88 3.72 -25.30
C SER A 2 12.67 2.95 -24.74
N SER A 3 12.63 1.62 -24.87
CA SER A 3 11.44 0.81 -24.50
C SER A 3 11.19 0.71 -23.00
N GLY A 4 12.25 0.62 -22.17
CA GLY A 4 12.09 0.44 -20.71
C GLY A 4 11.53 1.66 -19.97
N LYS A 5 11.77 2.88 -20.47
CA LYS A 5 11.18 4.10 -19.87
C LYS A 5 9.68 4.21 -20.14
N ASP A 6 9.22 3.75 -21.31
CA ASP A 6 7.81 3.72 -21.67
C ASP A 6 7.05 2.63 -20.88
N ALA A 7 7.69 1.49 -20.61
CA ALA A 7 7.11 0.42 -19.79
C ALA A 7 6.90 0.85 -18.33
N THR A 8 7.92 1.46 -17.71
CA THR A 8 7.83 1.97 -16.33
C THR A 8 6.77 3.06 -16.18
N SER A 9 6.70 4.01 -17.11
CA SER A 9 5.69 5.08 -17.05
C SER A 9 4.26 4.53 -17.22
N THR A 10 4.09 3.53 -18.10
CA THR A 10 2.81 2.83 -18.28
C THR A 10 2.38 2.13 -16.99
N CYS A 11 3.27 1.38 -16.34
CA CYS A 11 2.95 0.70 -15.08
C CYS A 11 2.65 1.70 -13.95
N GLN A 12 3.36 2.84 -13.87
CA GLN A 12 3.07 3.89 -12.90
C GLN A 12 1.69 4.54 -13.11
N ALA A 13 1.31 4.79 -14.37
CA ALA A 13 -0.02 5.29 -14.70
C ALA A 13 -1.10 4.27 -14.34
N GLY A 14 -0.88 2.99 -14.67
CA GLY A 14 -1.74 1.88 -14.31
C GLY A 14 -1.96 1.74 -12.80
N GLN A 15 -0.87 1.84 -12.02
CA GLN A 15 -0.91 1.82 -10.56
C GLN A 15 -1.74 3.00 -9.99
N SER A 16 -1.57 4.21 -10.52
CA SER A 16 -2.34 5.39 -10.10
C SER A 16 -3.83 5.23 -10.42
N ALA A 17 -4.16 4.73 -11.61
CA ALA A 17 -5.54 4.43 -11.99
C ALA A 17 -6.16 3.31 -11.12
N LEU A 18 -5.40 2.27 -10.77
CA LEU A 18 -5.83 1.25 -9.81
C LEU A 18 -6.10 1.86 -8.43
N ALA A 19 -5.24 2.76 -7.95
CA ALA A 19 -5.43 3.45 -6.67
C ALA A 19 -6.74 4.24 -6.61
N ALA A 20 -7.03 5.03 -7.65
CA ALA A 20 -8.27 5.80 -7.76
C ALA A 20 -9.51 4.89 -7.76
N ARG A 21 -9.50 3.80 -8.54
CA ARG A 21 -10.60 2.82 -8.59
C ARG A 21 -10.81 2.13 -7.25
N LEU A 22 -9.74 1.66 -6.60
CA LEU A 22 -9.82 1.03 -5.28
C LEU A 22 -10.35 2.01 -4.23
N LEU A 23 -9.86 3.25 -4.23
CA LEU A 23 -10.34 4.28 -3.32
C LEU A 23 -11.86 4.48 -3.47
N LYS A 24 -12.37 4.58 -4.70
CA LYS A 24 -13.80 4.67 -4.98
C LYS A 24 -14.59 3.49 -4.39
N HIS A 25 -14.17 2.26 -4.70
CA HIS A 25 -14.90 1.06 -4.28
C HIS A 25 -14.87 0.81 -2.77
N ILE A 26 -13.71 0.98 -2.14
CA ILE A 26 -13.54 0.72 -0.70
C ILE A 26 -14.21 1.83 0.12
N SER A 27 -14.14 3.08 -0.34
CA SER A 27 -14.80 4.20 0.34
C SER A 27 -16.32 4.09 0.24
N ALA A 28 -16.88 3.71 -0.91
CA ALA A 28 -18.31 3.46 -1.05
C ALA A 28 -18.81 2.35 -0.10
N SER A 29 -18.02 1.29 0.08
CA SER A 29 -18.34 0.18 1.01
C SER A 29 -18.27 0.58 2.50
N SER A 30 -17.52 1.65 2.77
CA SER A 30 -17.30 2.22 4.11
C SER A 30 -18.13 3.48 4.38
N ALA A 31 -18.83 3.99 3.37
CA ALA A 31 -19.58 5.25 3.41
C ALA A 31 -20.64 5.21 4.51
N GLY A 32 -20.75 6.32 5.26
CA GLY A 32 -21.71 6.47 6.35
C GLY A 32 -21.35 5.76 7.66
N LYS A 33 -20.25 4.99 7.73
CA LYS A 33 -19.87 4.26 8.95
C LYS A 33 -18.93 5.03 9.89
N GLY A 34 -18.46 6.21 9.51
CA GLY A 34 -17.54 7.02 10.32
C GLY A 34 -16.23 6.32 10.68
N ARG A 35 -15.78 5.37 9.86
CA ARG A 35 -14.57 4.56 10.11
C ARG A 35 -13.39 5.13 9.35
N ASN A 36 -12.24 5.19 10.02
CA ASN A 36 -10.97 5.45 9.36
C ASN A 36 -10.62 4.29 8.42
N LEU A 37 -10.15 4.64 7.22
CA LEU A 37 -9.73 3.70 6.19
C LEU A 37 -8.26 3.94 5.85
N VAL A 38 -7.48 2.87 5.83
CA VAL A 38 -6.12 2.86 5.29
C VAL A 38 -5.93 1.58 4.48
N PHE A 39 -5.35 1.73 3.30
CA PHE A 39 -4.91 0.61 2.48
C PHE A 39 -3.78 1.10 1.57
N SER A 40 -3.00 0.17 1.02
CA SER A 40 -1.93 0.50 0.08
C SER A 40 -2.27 -0.03 -1.31
N PRO A 41 -2.66 0.85 -2.25
CA PRO A 41 -2.83 0.47 -3.65
C PRO A 41 -1.58 -0.18 -4.23
N LEU A 42 -0.39 0.31 -3.86
CA LEU A 42 0.89 -0.25 -4.31
C LEU A 42 1.07 -1.70 -3.86
N SER A 43 0.72 -1.99 -2.61
CA SER A 43 0.83 -3.33 -2.03
C SER A 43 -0.13 -4.32 -2.73
N ILE A 44 -1.35 -3.88 -3.05
CA ILE A 44 -2.32 -4.65 -3.84
C ILE A 44 -1.85 -4.84 -5.29
N HIS A 45 -1.25 -3.81 -5.89
CA HIS A 45 -0.67 -3.89 -7.23
C HIS A 45 0.43 -4.98 -7.30
N VAL A 46 1.31 -5.05 -6.29
CA VAL A 46 2.32 -6.12 -6.20
C VAL A 46 1.66 -7.50 -6.05
N ALA A 47 0.62 -7.63 -5.23
CA ALA A 47 -0.10 -8.90 -5.08
C ALA A 47 -0.78 -9.36 -6.40
N LEU A 48 -1.36 -8.43 -7.16
CA LEU A 48 -1.92 -8.71 -8.49
C LEU A 48 -0.83 -9.10 -9.49
N ALA A 49 0.31 -8.41 -9.47
CA ALA A 49 1.47 -8.74 -10.29
C ALA A 49 1.99 -10.16 -9.99
N LEU A 50 2.07 -10.54 -8.71
CA LEU A 50 2.43 -11.90 -8.29
C LEU A 50 1.45 -12.92 -8.89
N MET A 51 0.13 -12.69 -8.74
CA MET A 51 -0.88 -13.58 -9.31
C MET A 51 -0.82 -13.67 -10.84
N SER A 52 -0.42 -12.59 -11.52
CA SER A 52 -0.28 -12.58 -12.98
C SER A 52 0.72 -13.63 -13.46
N THR A 53 1.73 -13.98 -12.66
CA THR A 53 2.77 -14.95 -13.04
C THR A 53 2.25 -16.40 -13.13
N ALA A 54 1.22 -16.73 -12.35
CA ALA A 54 0.55 -18.04 -12.40
C ALA A 54 -0.68 -18.07 -13.32
N ALA A 55 -1.21 -16.91 -13.71
CA ALA A 55 -2.40 -16.81 -14.55
C ALA A 55 -2.07 -17.11 -16.03
N ALA A 56 -3.08 -17.44 -16.83
CA ALA A 56 -2.96 -17.58 -18.29
C ALA A 56 -4.30 -17.23 -18.96
N GLY A 57 -4.26 -17.00 -20.27
CA GLY A 57 -5.46 -16.70 -21.07
C GLY A 57 -6.24 -15.50 -20.53
N GLU A 58 -7.56 -15.64 -20.46
CA GLU A 58 -8.45 -14.54 -20.06
C GLU A 58 -8.20 -14.03 -18.63
N THR A 59 -7.89 -14.92 -17.69
CA THR A 59 -7.56 -14.52 -16.31
C THR A 59 -6.34 -13.60 -16.27
N LEU A 60 -5.31 -13.91 -17.07
CA LEU A 60 -4.14 -13.05 -17.17
C LEU A 60 -4.51 -11.69 -17.76
N ASN A 61 -5.28 -11.68 -18.86
CA ASN A 61 -5.67 -10.45 -19.54
C ASN A 61 -6.43 -9.51 -18.59
N GLN A 62 -7.33 -10.05 -17.77
CA GLN A 62 -8.07 -9.27 -16.79
C GLN A 62 -7.16 -8.70 -15.69
N ILE A 63 -6.21 -9.49 -15.18
CA ILE A 63 -5.24 -8.98 -14.20
C ILE A 63 -4.42 -7.84 -14.79
N LEU A 64 -3.87 -8.04 -16.00
CA LEU A 64 -3.06 -7.04 -16.73
C LEU A 64 -3.84 -5.74 -16.97
N ALA A 65 -5.10 -5.84 -17.40
CA ALA A 65 -5.99 -4.69 -17.58
C ALA A 65 -6.27 -3.93 -16.26
N VAL A 66 -6.39 -4.64 -15.13
CA VAL A 66 -6.61 -4.03 -13.82
C VAL A 66 -5.35 -3.33 -13.30
N VAL A 67 -4.17 -3.91 -13.49
CA VAL A 67 -2.91 -3.24 -13.08
C VAL A 67 -2.49 -2.14 -14.07
N GLY A 68 -3.04 -2.16 -15.29
CA GLY A 68 -2.85 -1.10 -16.29
C GLY A 68 -1.62 -1.29 -17.17
N THR A 69 -1.26 -2.53 -17.49
CA THR A 69 -0.20 -2.88 -18.44
C THR A 69 -0.69 -3.97 -19.40
N LEU A 70 0.01 -4.19 -20.51
CA LEU A 70 -0.25 -5.29 -21.45
C LEU A 70 0.84 -6.38 -21.40
N SER A 71 1.96 -6.11 -20.73
CA SER A 71 3.13 -7.01 -20.67
C SER A 71 3.33 -7.49 -19.24
N ARG A 72 3.34 -8.81 -19.05
CA ARG A 72 3.64 -9.44 -17.75
C ARG A 72 5.09 -9.21 -17.37
N GLU A 73 5.98 -9.28 -18.36
CA GLU A 73 7.41 -9.13 -18.22
C GLU A 73 7.73 -7.71 -17.74
N ASP A 74 7.13 -6.70 -18.37
CA ASP A 74 7.29 -5.29 -17.99
C ASP A 74 6.76 -5.03 -16.58
N LEU A 75 5.63 -5.66 -16.21
CA LEU A 75 5.08 -5.57 -14.86
C LEU A 75 6.00 -6.19 -13.82
N ALA A 76 6.57 -7.36 -14.11
CA ALA A 76 7.51 -8.05 -13.24
C ALA A 76 8.81 -7.23 -13.06
N GLU A 77 9.35 -6.69 -14.14
CA GLU A 77 10.53 -5.81 -14.12
C GLU A 77 10.25 -4.53 -13.31
N PHE A 78 9.14 -3.85 -13.58
CA PHE A 78 8.73 -2.66 -12.83
C PHE A 78 8.57 -2.95 -11.33
N VAL A 79 7.90 -4.05 -10.98
CA VAL A 79 7.69 -4.41 -9.57
C VAL A 79 9.01 -4.74 -8.87
N ARG A 80 9.90 -5.50 -9.49
CA ARG A 80 11.20 -5.83 -8.91
C ARG A 80 12.08 -4.58 -8.78
N ASP A 81 12.35 -3.94 -9.91
CA ASP A 81 13.42 -2.96 -10.01
C ASP A 81 13.01 -1.57 -9.50
N THR A 82 11.72 -1.20 -9.59
CA THR A 82 11.25 0.10 -9.10
C THR A 82 10.54 -0.01 -7.75
N VAL A 83 9.61 -0.95 -7.63
CA VAL A 83 8.75 -0.99 -6.44
C VAL A 83 9.45 -1.63 -5.25
N ILE A 84 9.94 -2.86 -5.39
CA ILE A 84 10.48 -3.64 -4.27
C ILE A 84 11.85 -3.13 -3.88
N ASP A 85 12.74 -2.96 -4.85
CA ASP A 85 14.13 -2.58 -4.58
C ASP A 85 14.29 -1.14 -4.15
N HIS A 86 13.35 -0.26 -4.53
CA HIS A 86 13.40 1.15 -4.18
C HIS A 86 12.22 1.57 -3.31
N VAL A 87 10.99 1.61 -3.81
CA VAL A 87 9.86 2.23 -3.08
C VAL A 87 9.53 1.54 -1.76
N LEU A 88 9.62 0.21 -1.69
CA LEU A 88 9.27 -0.59 -0.51
C LEU A 88 10.48 -0.98 0.36
N ALA A 89 11.69 -0.53 0.00
CA ALA A 89 12.89 -0.78 0.78
C ALA A 89 12.85 -0.06 2.14
N ASP A 90 13.25 -0.76 3.20
CA ASP A 90 13.37 -0.21 4.55
C ASP A 90 14.58 0.73 4.61
N ARG A 91 14.34 2.02 4.87
CA ARG A 91 15.39 3.06 4.92
C ARG A 91 15.64 3.60 6.32
N SER A 92 15.08 2.98 7.36
CA SER A 92 15.26 3.45 8.73
C SER A 92 16.73 3.46 9.17
N GLY A 93 17.57 2.59 8.60
CA GLY A 93 19.00 2.53 8.91
C GLY A 93 19.83 3.70 8.36
N VAL A 94 19.28 4.50 7.44
CA VAL A 94 19.95 5.65 6.81
C VAL A 94 19.22 6.97 7.07
N GLY A 95 18.29 6.99 8.03
CA GLY A 95 17.49 8.16 8.38
C GLY A 95 16.25 8.39 7.51
N GLY A 96 15.92 7.46 6.60
CA GLY A 96 14.69 7.48 5.82
C GLY A 96 13.53 6.75 6.53
N PRO A 97 12.35 6.62 5.88
CA PRO A 97 11.21 5.96 6.48
C PRO A 97 11.47 4.47 6.76
N SER A 98 10.92 4.00 7.87
CA SER A 98 10.79 2.58 8.15
C SER A 98 9.64 1.98 7.33
N VAL A 99 9.97 0.99 6.52
CA VAL A 99 9.00 0.26 5.70
C VAL A 99 9.15 -1.23 6.01
N ALA A 100 8.02 -1.88 6.31
CA ALA A 100 7.99 -3.34 6.41
C ALA A 100 6.92 -3.86 5.47
N PHE A 101 7.33 -4.60 4.46
CA PHE A 101 6.48 -5.15 3.42
C PHE A 101 6.53 -6.67 3.42
N ALA A 102 5.37 -7.30 3.28
CA ALA A 102 5.24 -8.74 3.16
C ALA A 102 4.25 -9.06 2.05
N CYS A 103 4.65 -9.89 1.09
CA CYS A 103 3.77 -10.45 0.07
C CYS A 103 4.10 -11.92 -0.10
N GLY A 104 3.09 -12.78 -0.14
CA GLY A 104 3.31 -14.19 -0.31
C GLY A 104 2.05 -14.96 -0.69
N THR A 105 2.24 -16.25 -0.94
CA THR A 105 1.21 -17.17 -1.39
C THR A 105 1.21 -18.45 -0.55
N TRP A 106 0.02 -18.89 -0.16
CA TRP A 106 -0.21 -20.16 0.55
C TRP A 106 -1.18 -21.01 -0.22
N THR A 107 -0.77 -22.22 -0.57
CA THR A 107 -1.60 -23.18 -1.31
C THR A 107 -1.93 -24.38 -0.44
N ASP A 108 -3.15 -24.90 -0.57
CA ASP A 108 -3.53 -26.13 0.12
C ASP A 108 -2.69 -27.32 -0.37
N LYS A 109 -2.22 -28.15 0.56
CA LYS A 109 -1.32 -29.29 0.30
C LYS A 109 -1.83 -30.33 -0.68
N ARG A 110 -3.13 -30.34 -1.00
CA ARG A 110 -3.70 -31.20 -2.05
C ARG A 110 -3.20 -30.81 -3.45
N TRP A 111 -2.67 -29.60 -3.62
CA TRP A 111 -2.22 -29.08 -4.89
C TRP A 111 -0.71 -28.88 -4.89
N LYS A 112 -0.05 -29.38 -5.93
CA LYS A 112 1.39 -29.18 -6.15
C LYS A 112 1.60 -27.95 -7.01
N LEU A 113 2.33 -26.96 -6.48
CA LEU A 113 2.75 -25.79 -7.24
C LEU A 113 3.85 -26.16 -8.24
N ASN A 114 3.86 -25.46 -9.38
CA ASN A 114 4.97 -25.54 -10.32
C ASN A 114 6.22 -24.91 -9.68
N PRO A 115 7.37 -25.63 -9.61
CA PRO A 115 8.61 -25.07 -9.06
C PRO A 115 9.01 -23.73 -9.68
N SER A 116 8.86 -23.56 -11.01
CA SER A 116 9.24 -22.30 -11.68
C SER A 116 8.40 -21.10 -11.23
N TYR A 117 7.15 -21.34 -10.81
CA TYR A 117 6.31 -20.30 -10.22
C TYR A 117 6.81 -19.92 -8.82
N VAL A 118 7.20 -20.92 -8.01
CA VAL A 118 7.77 -20.67 -6.67
C VAL A 118 9.06 -19.84 -6.79
N ASP A 119 9.94 -20.19 -7.73
CA ASP A 119 11.17 -19.45 -8.00
C ASP A 119 10.84 -18.00 -8.42
N THR A 120 9.86 -17.80 -9.29
CA THR A 120 9.42 -16.45 -9.71
C THR A 120 8.92 -15.61 -8.53
N VAL A 121 8.14 -16.20 -7.61
CA VAL A 121 7.64 -15.51 -6.40
C VAL A 121 8.81 -15.03 -5.53
N VAL A 122 9.81 -15.87 -5.33
CA VAL A 122 10.97 -15.56 -4.50
C VAL A 122 11.87 -14.52 -5.17
N ASP A 123 12.25 -14.75 -6.44
CA ASP A 123 13.27 -13.96 -7.13
C ASP A 123 12.76 -12.59 -7.58
N THR A 124 11.51 -12.53 -8.06
CA THR A 124 10.94 -11.28 -8.61
C THR A 124 10.26 -10.46 -7.53
N PHE A 125 9.50 -11.12 -6.64
CA PHE A 125 8.65 -10.41 -5.67
C PHE A 125 9.24 -10.34 -4.27
N LYS A 126 10.44 -10.92 -4.05
CA LYS A 126 11.03 -11.13 -2.72
C LYS A 126 9.99 -11.67 -1.72
N GLY A 127 9.08 -12.49 -2.25
CA GLY A 127 7.92 -13.00 -1.55
C GLY A 127 8.13 -14.42 -1.09
N ASP A 128 7.24 -14.87 -0.22
CA ASP A 128 7.26 -16.25 0.27
C ASP A 128 6.16 -17.09 -0.37
N SER A 129 6.49 -18.34 -0.67
CA SER A 129 5.53 -19.33 -1.14
C SER A 129 5.56 -20.54 -0.22
N SER A 130 4.38 -20.97 0.24
CA SER A 130 4.29 -22.11 1.15
C SER A 130 3.05 -22.96 0.93
N VAL A 131 3.07 -24.15 1.52
CA VAL A 131 1.99 -25.13 1.45
C VAL A 131 1.43 -25.35 2.85
N VAL A 132 0.10 -25.30 2.97
CA VAL A 132 -0.62 -25.44 4.25
C VAL A 132 -1.79 -26.42 4.12
N ASP A 133 -2.41 -26.80 5.23
CA ASP A 133 -3.50 -27.79 5.25
C ASP A 133 -4.84 -27.08 5.53
N PHE A 134 -5.36 -26.33 4.54
CA PHE A 134 -6.63 -25.64 4.70
C PHE A 134 -7.79 -26.64 4.89
N ARG A 135 -7.73 -27.80 4.22
CA ARG A 135 -8.79 -28.82 4.29
C ARG A 135 -9.00 -29.37 5.69
N ASN A 136 -7.92 -29.79 6.35
CA ASN A 136 -8.01 -30.49 7.63
C ASN A 136 -7.64 -29.60 8.83
N LYS A 137 -6.86 -28.53 8.61
CA LYS A 137 -6.34 -27.64 9.66
C LYS A 137 -6.46 -26.16 9.27
N PRO A 138 -7.67 -25.63 8.97
CA PRO A 138 -7.85 -24.25 8.51
C PRO A 138 -7.41 -23.21 9.56
N VAL A 139 -7.65 -23.49 10.85
CA VAL A 139 -7.27 -22.58 11.95
C VAL A 139 -5.76 -22.50 12.10
N GLU A 140 -5.06 -23.62 12.07
CA GLU A 140 -3.60 -23.69 12.13
C GLU A 140 -2.97 -23.04 10.89
N SER A 141 -3.53 -23.28 9.71
CA SER A 141 -3.07 -22.66 8.46
C SER A 141 -3.18 -21.14 8.54
N ARG A 142 -4.31 -20.61 9.03
CA ARG A 142 -4.47 -19.17 9.29
C ARG A 142 -3.44 -18.64 10.30
N LYS A 143 -3.20 -19.37 11.41
CA LYS A 143 -2.19 -18.99 12.41
C LYS A 143 -0.78 -18.97 11.81
N GLN A 144 -0.44 -19.91 10.93
CA GLN A 144 0.86 -19.92 10.24
C GLN A 144 1.03 -18.69 9.35
N ILE A 145 0.00 -18.31 8.57
CA ILE A 145 0.03 -17.11 7.72
C ILE A 145 0.18 -15.84 8.57
N ASN A 146 -0.60 -15.70 9.64
CA ASN A 146 -0.49 -14.54 10.54
C ASN A 146 0.88 -14.49 11.25
N ALA A 147 1.42 -15.63 11.69
CA ALA A 147 2.76 -15.70 12.29
C ALA A 147 3.85 -15.34 11.28
N TRP A 148 3.70 -15.73 10.01
CA TRP A 148 4.60 -15.32 8.94
C TRP A 148 4.55 -13.79 8.73
N VAL A 149 3.36 -13.18 8.61
CA VAL A 149 3.22 -11.72 8.49
C VAL A 149 3.84 -11.01 9.69
N ALA A 150 3.58 -11.51 10.90
CA ALA A 150 4.15 -10.96 12.13
C ALA A 150 5.68 -10.95 12.07
N ARG A 151 6.32 -12.04 11.65
CA ARG A 151 7.79 -12.08 11.50
C ARG A 151 8.28 -11.14 10.39
N ALA A 152 7.66 -11.20 9.20
CA ALA A 152 8.05 -10.39 8.04
C ALA A 152 7.93 -8.87 8.33
N THR A 153 6.97 -8.49 9.18
CA THR A 153 6.73 -7.11 9.57
C THR A 153 7.34 -6.73 10.93
N LYS A 154 8.26 -7.52 11.48
CA LYS A 154 8.91 -7.25 12.80
C LYS A 154 7.89 -7.03 13.93
N ASN A 155 6.78 -7.78 13.91
CA ASN A 155 5.61 -7.73 14.79
C ASN A 155 4.78 -6.43 14.72
N LEU A 156 4.98 -5.59 13.70
CA LEU A 156 4.20 -4.37 13.49
C LEU A 156 2.79 -4.68 12.97
N ILE A 157 2.64 -5.79 12.22
CA ILE A 157 1.35 -6.31 11.76
C ILE A 157 1.25 -7.76 12.21
N THR A 158 0.39 -8.04 13.19
CA THR A 158 0.28 -9.38 13.78
C THR A 158 -0.85 -10.23 13.19
N GLN A 159 -1.77 -9.61 12.45
CA GLN A 159 -2.96 -10.27 11.94
C GLN A 159 -3.39 -9.70 10.58
N VAL A 160 -3.23 -10.49 9.52
CA VAL A 160 -3.74 -10.17 8.17
C VAL A 160 -5.03 -10.93 7.87
N LEU A 161 -5.15 -12.16 8.39
CA LEU A 161 -6.35 -12.99 8.28
C LEU A 161 -7.14 -12.92 9.59
N ASN A 162 -8.40 -12.46 9.48
CA ASN A 162 -9.34 -12.39 10.59
C ASN A 162 -9.59 -13.77 11.23
N PRO A 163 -9.90 -13.88 12.53
CA PRO A 163 -10.09 -15.17 13.20
C PRO A 163 -11.17 -16.04 12.56
N ASN A 164 -12.15 -15.40 11.93
CA ASN A 164 -13.28 -16.00 11.24
C ASN A 164 -13.06 -16.21 9.73
N SER A 165 -11.87 -15.89 9.20
CA SER A 165 -11.54 -16.11 7.79
C SER A 165 -10.90 -17.47 7.55
N GLY A 166 -11.03 -17.96 6.32
CA GLY A 166 -10.59 -19.28 5.90
C GLY A 166 -11.63 -20.36 6.18
N ASN A 167 -11.85 -21.23 5.21
CA ASN A 167 -12.72 -22.39 5.34
C ASN A 167 -12.02 -23.64 4.78
N ARG A 168 -12.62 -24.82 4.96
CA ARG A 168 -12.05 -26.10 4.51
C ARG A 168 -11.97 -26.24 2.98
N ASP A 169 -12.56 -25.32 2.24
CA ASP A 169 -12.57 -25.29 0.78
C ASP A 169 -11.59 -24.24 0.22
N THR A 170 -10.86 -23.53 1.09
CA THR A 170 -9.79 -22.62 0.66
C THR A 170 -8.69 -23.41 -0.05
N VAL A 171 -8.41 -23.03 -1.31
CA VAL A 171 -7.37 -23.64 -2.14
C VAL A 171 -6.09 -22.82 -2.12
N HIS A 172 -6.22 -21.49 -2.15
CA HIS A 172 -5.11 -20.57 -2.31
C HIS A 172 -5.40 -19.26 -1.58
N VAL A 173 -4.37 -18.69 -0.96
CA VAL A 173 -4.41 -17.38 -0.31
C VAL A 173 -3.19 -16.60 -0.73
N VAL A 174 -3.39 -15.40 -1.24
CA VAL A 174 -2.35 -14.38 -1.34
C VAL A 174 -2.47 -13.49 -0.11
N ALA A 175 -1.42 -13.43 0.71
CA ALA A 175 -1.39 -12.55 1.86
C ALA A 175 -0.41 -11.42 1.62
N ASN A 176 -0.84 -10.21 1.94
CA ASN A 176 -0.07 -9.01 1.71
C ASN A 176 -0.26 -8.03 2.88
N ALA A 177 0.83 -7.44 3.34
CA ALA A 177 0.85 -6.50 4.45
C ALA A 177 1.94 -5.45 4.23
N ILE A 178 1.65 -4.20 4.59
CA ILE A 178 2.62 -3.11 4.53
C ILE A 178 2.46 -2.20 5.74
N TYR A 179 3.59 -1.91 6.37
CA TYR A 179 3.74 -0.93 7.41
C TYR A 179 4.62 0.21 6.91
N PHE A 180 4.27 1.44 7.28
CA PHE A 180 5.03 2.64 6.98
C PHE A 180 5.10 3.53 8.21
N LYS A 181 6.30 3.98 8.57
CA LYS A 181 6.54 5.04 9.56
C LYS A 181 7.72 5.87 9.12
N GLY A 182 7.50 7.17 8.91
CA GLY A 182 8.57 8.12 8.60
C GLY A 182 8.53 9.30 9.55
N ASP A 183 9.70 9.88 9.81
CA ASP A 183 9.82 11.14 10.52
C ASP A 183 9.60 12.30 9.55
N TRP A 184 8.94 13.37 10.02
CA TRP A 184 8.76 14.57 9.19
C TRP A 184 10.11 15.22 8.90
N ARG A 185 10.32 15.69 7.67
CA ARG A 185 11.51 16.49 7.33
C ARG A 185 11.61 17.75 8.19
N THR A 186 10.46 18.30 8.58
CA THR A 186 10.35 19.41 9.52
C THR A 186 9.40 19.01 10.63
N PRO A 187 9.92 18.55 11.79
CA PRO A 187 9.10 18.10 12.90
C PRO A 187 8.21 19.21 13.48
N PHE A 188 7.06 18.81 13.99
CA PHE A 188 6.21 19.68 14.82
C PHE A 188 6.79 19.73 16.24
N LYS A 189 6.82 20.93 16.82
CA LYS A 189 7.21 21.12 18.21
C LYS A 189 6.12 20.57 19.13
N GLN A 190 6.47 19.67 20.04
CA GLN A 190 5.50 19.00 20.92
C GLN A 190 4.75 20.02 21.79
N GLU A 191 5.43 21.05 22.27
CA GLU A 191 4.88 22.13 23.10
C GLU A 191 3.80 22.97 22.39
N ASN A 192 3.73 22.90 21.05
CA ASN A 192 2.68 23.58 20.28
C ASN A 192 1.43 22.71 20.09
N THR A 193 1.47 21.44 20.47
CA THR A 193 0.33 20.52 20.36
C THR A 193 -0.72 20.89 21.40
N LEU A 194 -1.96 21.08 20.97
CA LEU A 194 -3.09 21.39 21.84
C LEU A 194 -4.28 20.50 21.52
N ASP A 195 -5.01 20.10 22.55
CA ASP A 195 -6.29 19.42 22.37
C ASP A 195 -7.32 20.41 21.83
N LEU A 196 -7.83 20.13 20.63
CA LEU A 196 -8.84 20.94 19.96
C LEU A 196 -9.98 20.04 19.46
N LYS A 197 -11.13 20.66 19.20
CA LYS A 197 -12.32 19.96 18.71
C LYS A 197 -12.12 19.49 17.26
N PHE A 198 -12.22 18.18 17.06
CA PHE A 198 -12.39 17.54 15.75
C PHE A 198 -13.88 17.25 15.51
N HIS A 199 -14.40 17.72 14.38
CA HIS A 199 -15.82 17.55 14.01
C HIS A 199 -16.02 16.24 13.24
N LEU A 200 -16.86 15.36 13.79
CA LEU A 200 -17.21 14.07 13.19
C LEU A 200 -18.32 14.24 12.13
N LEU A 201 -18.41 13.28 11.22
CA LEU A 201 -19.39 13.31 10.12
C LEU A 201 -20.84 13.20 10.59
N ASP A 202 -21.09 12.61 11.76
CA ASP A 202 -22.40 12.53 12.40
C ASP A 202 -22.85 13.86 13.04
N GLY A 203 -21.98 14.88 13.02
CA GLY A 203 -22.23 16.21 13.58
C GLY A 203 -21.74 16.38 15.02
N SER A 204 -21.33 15.31 15.70
CA SER A 204 -20.70 15.39 17.01
C SER A 204 -19.25 15.90 16.93
N SER A 205 -18.62 16.11 18.08
CA SER A 205 -17.21 16.50 18.15
C SER A 205 -16.50 15.80 19.29
N ILE A 206 -15.23 15.51 19.08
CA ILE A 206 -14.30 14.97 20.09
C ILE A 206 -13.10 15.91 20.24
N GLU A 207 -12.45 15.91 21.40
CA GLU A 207 -11.16 16.59 21.56
C GLU A 207 -10.02 15.63 21.20
N VAL A 208 -9.08 16.12 20.37
CA VAL A 208 -7.90 15.36 19.95
C VAL A 208 -6.68 16.29 19.92
N PRO A 209 -5.45 15.77 20.08
CA PRO A 209 -4.25 16.58 19.98
C PRO A 209 -4.01 17.02 18.54
N PHE A 210 -4.08 18.32 18.29
CA PHE A 210 -3.74 18.92 16.99
C PHE A 210 -2.28 19.34 16.98
N LEU A 211 -1.51 18.79 16.05
CA LEU A 211 -0.17 19.27 15.74
C LEU A 211 -0.24 20.67 15.11
N ARG A 212 0.60 21.60 15.58
CA ARG A 212 0.58 23.00 15.13
C ARG A 212 1.97 23.52 14.80
N SER A 213 2.03 24.36 13.78
CA SER A 213 3.24 25.04 13.33
C SER A 213 2.87 26.41 12.76
N SER A 214 3.78 27.37 12.90
CA SER A 214 3.74 28.69 12.24
C SER A 214 4.78 28.82 11.12
N ASN A 215 5.50 27.74 10.81
CA ASN A 215 6.46 27.71 9.70
C ASN A 215 5.72 27.64 8.36
N ASP A 216 6.37 28.12 7.30
CA ASP A 216 5.88 27.97 5.93
C ASP A 216 5.61 26.50 5.60
N GLN A 217 4.50 26.25 4.90
CA GLN A 217 4.04 24.91 4.51
C GLN A 217 3.71 24.87 3.01
N TYR A 218 3.86 23.70 2.41
CA TYR A 218 3.43 23.45 1.04
C TYR A 218 1.90 23.29 1.00
N ILE A 219 1.19 24.39 0.72
CA ILE A 219 -0.27 24.42 0.66
C ILE A 219 -0.73 24.86 -0.72
N ALA A 220 -1.63 24.08 -1.31
CA ALA A 220 -2.39 24.47 -2.49
C ALA A 220 -3.86 24.69 -2.11
N CYS A 221 -4.44 25.78 -2.59
CA CYS A 221 -5.86 26.09 -2.42
C CYS A 221 -6.57 25.88 -3.75
N HIS A 222 -7.65 25.11 -3.72
CA HIS A 222 -8.51 24.85 -4.86
C HIS A 222 -9.94 25.28 -4.55
N ASP A 223 -10.78 25.33 -5.58
CA ASP A 223 -12.22 25.52 -5.37
C ASP A 223 -12.81 24.33 -4.60
N GLY A 224 -13.33 24.62 -3.40
CA GLY A 224 -13.96 23.66 -2.49
C GLY A 224 -13.02 22.82 -1.61
N PHE A 225 -11.69 22.90 -1.73
CA PHE A 225 -10.77 22.14 -0.86
C PHE A 225 -9.34 22.72 -0.82
N LYS A 226 -8.54 22.26 0.15
CA LYS A 226 -7.11 22.58 0.28
C LYS A 226 -6.28 21.31 0.31
N VAL A 227 -5.02 21.39 -0.11
CA VAL A 227 -4.06 20.29 -0.04
C VAL A 227 -2.82 20.77 0.72
N LEU A 228 -2.45 20.04 1.77
CA LEU A 228 -1.19 20.22 2.50
C LEU A 228 -0.25 19.07 2.15
N LYS A 229 1.00 19.37 1.76
CA LYS A 229 2.05 18.37 1.55
C LYS A 229 3.07 18.43 2.67
N LEU A 230 3.26 17.31 3.38
CA LEU A 230 4.22 17.13 4.46
C LEU A 230 5.31 16.13 4.03
N PRO A 231 6.52 16.59 3.67
CA PRO A 231 7.61 15.71 3.31
C PRO A 231 8.14 14.91 4.50
N TYR A 232 8.48 13.63 4.27
CA TYR A 232 9.24 12.83 5.22
C TYR A 232 10.74 13.08 5.08
N GLN A 233 11.48 12.81 6.14
CA GLN A 233 12.93 12.73 6.12
C GLN A 233 13.36 11.62 5.16
N ILE A 234 14.36 11.91 4.32
CA ILE A 234 14.80 11.00 3.25
C ILE A 234 16.09 10.29 3.66
N MET A 235 17.08 11.01 4.22
CA MET A 235 18.36 10.48 4.71
C MET A 235 19.02 11.41 5.74
N GLU A 236 20.00 10.92 6.50
CA GLU A 236 21.00 11.76 7.17
C GLU A 236 22.00 12.36 6.15
N GLU A 237 22.45 13.58 6.43
CA GLU A 237 23.07 14.54 5.52
C GLU A 237 24.51 14.16 5.06
N TYR A 238 24.75 13.01 4.40
CA TYR A 238 26.12 12.64 3.95
C TYR A 238 26.23 11.89 2.60
N SER A 239 25.40 12.22 1.61
CA SER A 239 25.72 11.90 0.21
C SER A 239 24.80 12.63 -0.78
N TYR A 240 25.34 13.61 -1.51
CA TYR A 240 24.62 14.33 -2.57
C TYR A 240 24.28 13.44 -3.77
N ASP A 241 25.09 12.41 -4.06
CA ASP A 241 24.91 11.56 -5.25
C ASP A 241 23.78 10.52 -5.08
N LEU A 242 23.55 10.00 -3.86
CA LEU A 242 22.38 9.15 -3.54
C LEU A 242 21.06 9.93 -3.54
N TYR A 243 21.09 11.26 -3.33
CA TYR A 243 19.87 12.07 -3.15
C TYR A 243 18.98 12.15 -4.41
N ARG A 244 19.51 11.88 -5.59
CA ARG A 244 18.78 11.98 -6.87
C ARG A 244 18.20 10.66 -7.37
N SER A 245 18.60 9.53 -6.81
CA SER A 245 18.12 8.19 -7.20
C SER A 245 17.12 7.60 -6.21
N GLU A 246 17.05 8.13 -4.98
CA GLU A 246 16.18 7.58 -3.94
C GLU A 246 14.74 8.13 -4.02
N PRO A 247 13.72 7.31 -3.72
CA PRO A 247 12.35 7.75 -3.65
C PRO A 247 12.16 8.74 -2.51
N SER A 248 11.42 9.81 -2.79
CA SER A 248 10.97 10.76 -1.78
C SER A 248 9.54 10.45 -1.37
N PHE A 249 9.26 10.54 -0.07
CA PHE A 249 7.93 10.29 0.48
C PHE A 249 7.33 11.59 1.02
N SER A 250 6.03 11.75 0.85
CA SER A 250 5.29 12.87 1.44
C SER A 250 3.88 12.42 1.78
N MET A 251 3.34 12.90 2.89
CA MET A 251 1.90 12.81 3.17
C MET A 251 1.19 14.01 2.54
N CYS A 252 0.17 13.74 1.73
CA CYS A 252 -0.73 14.77 1.22
C CYS A 252 -2.05 14.70 1.98
N VAL A 253 -2.43 15.80 2.64
CA VAL A 253 -3.69 15.94 3.37
C VAL A 253 -4.64 16.76 2.52
N PHE A 254 -5.70 16.12 2.03
CA PHE A 254 -6.78 16.75 1.28
C PHE A 254 -7.90 17.13 2.25
N LEU A 255 -8.12 18.43 2.43
CA LEU A 255 -9.08 18.97 3.38
C LEU A 255 -10.24 19.66 2.63
N PRO A 256 -11.46 19.10 2.65
CA PRO A 256 -12.64 19.76 2.09
C PRO A 256 -12.92 21.10 2.77
N GLY A 257 -13.47 22.06 2.03
CA GLY A 257 -13.93 23.33 2.59
C GLY A 257 -15.15 23.16 3.52
N GLU A 258 -16.02 22.21 3.19
CA GLU A 258 -17.21 21.87 3.98
C GLU A 258 -16.95 20.72 4.95
N ARG A 259 -17.51 20.80 6.17
CA ARG A 259 -17.33 19.76 7.21
C ARG A 259 -17.79 18.36 6.79
N LYS A 260 -18.77 18.29 5.89
CA LYS A 260 -19.32 17.03 5.35
C LYS A 260 -18.88 16.76 3.90
N GLY A 261 -17.92 17.51 3.37
CA GLY A 261 -17.48 17.42 1.97
C GLY A 261 -16.48 16.31 1.65
N LEU A 262 -16.14 15.43 2.61
CA LEU A 262 -15.14 14.38 2.40
C LEU A 262 -15.58 13.36 1.34
N THR A 263 -16.86 12.96 1.35
CA THR A 263 -17.40 12.00 0.38
C THR A 263 -17.28 12.54 -1.05
N ASP A 264 -17.74 13.77 -1.28
CA ASP A 264 -17.69 14.43 -2.58
C ASP A 264 -16.24 14.63 -3.06
N LEU A 265 -15.33 14.96 -2.13
CA LEU A 265 -13.91 15.11 -2.46
C LEU A 265 -13.27 13.78 -2.87
N VAL A 266 -13.61 12.68 -2.18
CA VAL A 266 -13.13 11.34 -2.56
C VAL A 266 -13.67 10.92 -3.93
N GLU A 267 -14.94 11.20 -4.22
CA GLU A 267 -15.53 10.93 -5.54
C GLU A 267 -14.87 11.76 -6.64
N LYS A 268 -14.55 13.04 -6.36
CA LYS A 268 -13.83 13.93 -7.28
C LYS A 268 -12.42 13.40 -7.57
N ILE A 269 -11.65 13.02 -6.54
CA ILE A 269 -10.30 12.44 -6.69
C ILE A 269 -10.37 11.16 -7.52
N ALA A 270 -11.33 10.28 -7.24
CA ALA A 270 -11.41 9.00 -7.93
C ALA A 270 -11.90 9.09 -9.39
N SER A 271 -12.58 10.18 -9.76
CA SER A 271 -13.15 10.37 -11.11
C SER A 271 -12.25 11.18 -12.04
N SER A 272 -11.16 11.76 -11.53
CA SER A 272 -10.13 12.44 -12.31
C SER A 272 -8.75 12.08 -11.76
N PRO A 273 -8.27 10.84 -12.03
CA PRO A 273 -7.01 10.31 -11.51
C PRO A 273 -5.77 11.05 -12.01
#